data_AF-A0A6J0B4E2-F1
#
_entry.id   AF-A0A6J0B4E2-F1
#
_cell.length_a   1.000
_cell.length_b   1.000
_cell.length_c   1.000
_cell.angle_alpha   90.00
_cell.angle_beta   90.00
_cell.angle_gamma   90.00
#
_symmetry.space_group_name_H-M   'P 1'
#
loop_
_entity.id
_entity.type
_entity.pdbx_description
1 polymer ?
#
loop_
_entity_poly.entity_id
_entity_poly.type
_entity_poly.pdbx_seq_one_letter_code
_entity_poly.pdbx_strand_id
1 'polypeptide(L)'
;MVLCSVECVQRVSQYLRIPPGNLYMSENNILASDDILPNQCVEGFSAIVQALIMNSTSPARHLGSDTEKQALTRQWLEYAVLRINYADNALNSKRILRDLNDALKSSPYITGTEMTLADVVSYHLLHGIVKDLSQQEKAQYVNISRWFDNIQQDDEIRQKLQLVNFDLLNLYL
;
A
#
# COMPACT_ATOMS: atom_id res chain seq x y z
N MET A 1 -4.29 5.63 -13.37
CA MET A 1 -3.83 4.26 -13.10
C MET A 1 -2.31 4.12 -13.07
N VAL A 2 -1.55 4.34 -14.16
CA VAL A 2 -0.07 4.18 -14.15
C VAL A 2 0.66 5.17 -13.22
N LEU A 3 0.22 6.43 -13.16
CA LEU A 3 0.80 7.46 -12.28
C LEU A 3 0.75 7.07 -10.80
N CYS A 4 -0.29 6.35 -10.37
CA CYS A 4 -0.43 5.91 -8.98
C CYS A 4 0.65 4.86 -8.61
N SER A 5 0.99 3.97 -9.55
CA SER A 5 2.01 2.95 -9.32
C SER A 5 3.42 3.55 -9.23
N VAL A 6 3.78 4.50 -10.11
CA VAL A 6 5.08 5.19 -10.05
C VAL A 6 5.20 5.99 -8.76
N GLU A 7 4.19 6.80 -8.42
CA GLU A 7 4.20 7.59 -7.19
C GLU A 7 4.27 6.69 -5.95
N CYS A 8 3.53 5.58 -5.93
CA CYS A 8 3.59 4.63 -4.84
C CYS A 8 4.99 4.02 -4.68
N VAL A 9 5.66 3.62 -5.79
CA VAL A 9 7.04 3.12 -5.71
C VAL A 9 7.98 4.19 -5.18
N GLN A 10 7.86 5.44 -5.62
CA GLN A 10 8.66 6.55 -5.10
C GLN A 10 8.49 6.73 -3.59
N ARG A 11 7.25 6.68 -3.10
CA ARG A 11 6.97 6.80 -1.66
C ARG A 11 7.49 5.61 -0.86
N VAL A 12 7.32 4.39 -1.37
CA VAL A 12 7.90 3.18 -0.77
C VAL A 12 9.42 3.27 -0.71
N SER A 13 10.06 3.76 -1.78
CA SER A 13 11.51 3.95 -1.85
C SER A 13 12.00 4.96 -0.81
N GLN A 14 11.25 6.04 -0.60
CA GLN A 14 11.54 7.04 0.43
C GLN A 14 11.40 6.45 1.83
N TYR A 15 10.35 5.66 2.09
CA TYR A 15 10.16 4.96 3.36
C TYR A 15 11.29 3.97 3.64
N LEU A 16 11.71 3.19 2.64
CA LEU A 16 12.81 2.23 2.75
C LEU A 16 14.20 2.91 2.74
N ARG A 17 14.28 4.19 2.38
CA ARG A 17 15.51 4.97 2.18
C ARG A 17 16.45 4.36 1.14
N ILE A 18 15.87 3.85 0.06
CA ILE A 18 16.58 3.22 -1.06
C ILE A 18 16.17 3.93 -2.33
N PRO A 19 17.11 4.30 -3.22
CA PRO A 19 16.75 4.92 -4.49
C PRO A 19 15.90 3.95 -5.33
N PRO A 20 14.79 4.41 -5.92
CA PRO A 20 13.93 3.57 -6.74
C PRO A 20 14.54 3.26 -8.11
N GLY A 21 15.76 3.72 -8.41
CA GLY A 21 16.32 3.67 -9.74
C GLY A 21 15.62 4.63 -10.72
N ASN A 22 15.88 4.44 -12.00
CA ASN A 22 15.20 5.17 -13.06
C ASN A 22 13.88 4.47 -13.38
N LEU A 23 12.76 5.00 -12.86
CA LEU A 23 11.42 4.47 -13.12
C LEU A 23 10.88 4.96 -14.47
N TYR A 24 10.44 4.02 -15.31
CA TYR A 24 9.84 4.33 -16.61
C TYR A 24 8.79 3.28 -17.00
N MET A 25 8.11 3.50 -18.11
CA MET A 25 7.19 2.51 -18.68
C MET A 25 7.87 1.78 -19.83
N SER A 26 7.92 0.44 -19.75
CA SER A 26 8.42 -0.40 -20.84
C SER A 26 7.49 -0.34 -22.05
N GLU A 27 7.96 -0.88 -23.18
CA GLU A 27 7.19 -0.93 -24.44
C GLU A 27 5.84 -1.66 -24.28
N ASN A 28 5.73 -2.55 -23.28
CA ASN A 28 4.53 -3.31 -22.96
C ASN A 28 3.57 -2.57 -21.99
N ASN A 29 3.79 -1.27 -21.73
CA ASN A 29 3.08 -0.50 -20.71
C ASN A 29 3.17 -1.10 -19.30
N ILE A 30 4.32 -1.71 -18.97
CA ILE A 30 4.62 -2.23 -17.64
C ILE A 30 5.59 -1.27 -16.95
N LEU A 31 5.36 -1.00 -15.66
CA LEU A 31 6.30 -0.21 -14.87
C LEU A 31 7.64 -0.96 -14.77
N ALA A 32 8.71 -0.31 -15.19
CA ALA A 32 10.06 -0.82 -15.19
C ALA A 32 10.98 0.09 -14.38
N SER A 33 12.08 -0.49 -13.90
CA SER A 33 13.16 0.27 -13.30
C SER A 33 14.52 -0.25 -13.73
N ASP A 34 15.37 0.70 -14.09
CA ASP A 34 16.82 0.46 -14.16
C ASP A 34 17.48 0.79 -12.83
N ASP A 35 18.66 0.23 -12.58
CA ASP A 35 19.57 0.60 -11.48
C ASP A 35 19.15 0.24 -10.05
N ILE A 36 18.03 -0.45 -9.83
CA ILE A 36 17.74 -1.05 -8.51
C ILE A 36 18.70 -2.22 -8.24
N LEU A 37 18.90 -3.05 -9.26
CA LEU A 37 19.84 -4.17 -9.24
C LEU A 37 20.96 -3.90 -10.26
N PRO A 38 22.22 -4.25 -9.94
CA PRO A 38 23.35 -3.97 -10.84
C PRO A 38 23.14 -4.64 -12.21
N ASN A 39 23.17 -3.85 -13.28
CA ASN A 39 23.05 -4.29 -14.67
C ASN A 39 21.78 -5.09 -14.99
N GLN A 40 20.69 -4.87 -14.25
CA GLN A 40 19.43 -5.58 -14.46
C GLN A 40 18.25 -4.60 -14.46
N CYS A 41 17.47 -4.64 -15.54
CA CYS A 41 16.16 -4.02 -15.61
C CYS A 41 15.15 -4.92 -14.86
N VAL A 42 14.36 -4.31 -13.97
CA VAL A 42 13.31 -4.99 -13.21
C VAL A 42 11.96 -4.47 -13.70
N GLU A 43 11.16 -5.36 -14.30
CA GLU A 43 9.81 -5.04 -14.76
C GLU A 43 8.73 -5.58 -13.82
N GLY A 44 7.70 -4.76 -13.62
CA GLY A 44 6.52 -5.07 -12.81
C GLY A 44 6.59 -4.45 -11.41
N PHE A 45 5.48 -3.85 -10.97
CA PHE A 45 5.38 -3.18 -9.68
C PHE A 45 5.81 -4.08 -8.50
N SER A 46 5.31 -5.31 -8.43
CA SER A 46 5.63 -6.23 -7.33
C SER A 46 7.11 -6.63 -7.36
N ALA A 47 7.70 -6.80 -8.54
CA ALA A 47 9.12 -7.14 -8.68
C ALA A 47 10.01 -5.97 -8.24
N ILE A 48 9.67 -4.74 -8.65
CA ILE A 48 10.36 -3.51 -8.25
C ILE A 48 10.29 -3.32 -6.73
N VAL A 49 9.10 -3.42 -6.14
CA VAL A 49 8.92 -3.28 -4.69
C VAL A 49 9.70 -4.36 -3.93
N GLN A 50 9.69 -5.61 -4.40
CA GLN A 50 10.49 -6.67 -3.80
C GLN A 50 12.00 -6.43 -3.94
N ALA A 51 12.47 -5.93 -5.08
CA ALA A 51 13.87 -5.58 -5.27
C ALA A 51 14.32 -4.46 -4.32
N LEU A 52 13.47 -3.45 -4.09
CA LEU A 52 13.72 -2.42 -3.07
C LEU A 52 13.84 -3.04 -1.67
N ILE A 53 12.93 -3.95 -1.30
CA ILE A 53 13.00 -4.61 0.00
C ILE A 53 14.30 -5.40 0.17
N MET A 54 14.71 -6.16 -0.84
CA MET A 54 15.92 -6.98 -0.77
C MET A 54 17.20 -6.14 -0.64
N ASN A 55 17.18 -4.92 -1.16
CA ASN A 55 18.27 -3.96 -1.01
C ASN A 55 18.19 -3.14 0.29
N SER A 56 17.17 -3.36 1.13
CA SER A 56 17.04 -2.65 2.41
C SER A 56 17.97 -3.23 3.48
N THR A 57 18.27 -2.44 4.49
CA THR A 57 19.06 -2.88 5.64
C THR A 57 18.35 -3.94 6.49
N SER A 58 17.04 -4.14 6.33
CA SER A 58 16.26 -5.07 7.15
C SER A 58 15.08 -5.71 6.39
N PRO A 59 15.32 -6.54 5.37
CA PRO A 59 14.27 -7.11 4.52
C PRO A 59 13.23 -7.91 5.31
N ALA A 60 13.65 -8.66 6.34
CA ALA A 60 12.77 -9.46 7.19
C ALA A 60 11.76 -8.60 7.97
N ARG A 61 12.13 -7.37 8.36
CA ARG A 61 11.20 -6.44 9.02
C ARG A 61 10.08 -6.00 8.09
N HIS A 62 10.34 -5.93 6.78
CA HIS A 62 9.39 -5.44 5.79
C HIS A 62 8.55 -6.55 5.15
N LEU A 63 9.08 -7.79 5.06
CA LEU A 63 8.36 -8.94 4.52
C LEU A 63 7.58 -9.73 5.56
N GLY A 64 7.97 -9.64 6.83
CA GLY A 64 7.44 -10.46 7.91
C GLY A 64 8.46 -11.44 8.46
N SER A 65 8.28 -11.77 9.74
CA SER A 65 9.21 -12.55 10.56
C SER A 65 9.28 -14.03 10.21
N ASP A 66 8.24 -14.58 9.58
CA ASP A 66 8.12 -15.99 9.23
C ASP A 66 7.65 -16.19 7.78
N THR A 67 7.73 -17.44 7.29
CA THR A 67 7.39 -17.78 5.91
C THR A 67 5.92 -17.53 5.55
N GLU A 68 5.01 -17.67 6.52
CA GLU A 68 3.58 -17.44 6.31
C GLU A 68 3.33 -15.95 6.07
N LYS A 69 3.89 -15.08 6.93
CA LYS A 69 3.81 -13.63 6.76
C LYS A 69 4.49 -13.15 5.49
N GLN A 70 5.62 -13.75 5.12
CA GLN A 70 6.27 -13.44 3.84
C GLN A 70 5.39 -13.78 2.64
N ALA A 71 4.70 -14.92 2.68
CA ALA A 71 3.74 -15.30 1.64
C ALA A 71 2.53 -14.36 1.61
N LEU A 72 1.95 -14.03 2.77
CA LEU A 72 0.85 -13.08 2.89
C LEU A 72 1.24 -11.68 2.38
N THR A 73 2.43 -11.18 2.72
CA THR A 73 2.93 -9.90 2.21
C THR A 73 2.97 -9.91 0.68
N ARG A 74 3.52 -10.95 0.06
CA ARG A 74 3.56 -11.08 -1.40
C ARG A 74 2.17 -11.15 -2.02
N GLN A 75 1.27 -11.92 -1.43
CA GLN A 75 -0.13 -12.01 -1.86
C GLN A 75 -0.82 -10.64 -1.85
N TRP A 76 -0.62 -9.85 -0.78
CA TRP A 76 -1.23 -8.53 -0.67
C TRP A 76 -0.60 -7.49 -1.61
N LEU A 77 0.70 -7.59 -1.88
CA LEU A 77 1.35 -6.78 -2.94
C LEU A 77 0.77 -7.10 -4.32
N GLU A 78 0.47 -8.36 -4.61
CA GLU A 78 -0.19 -8.76 -5.84
C GLU A 78 -1.65 -8.23 -5.90
N TYR A 79 -2.41 -8.39 -4.81
CA TYR A 79 -3.76 -7.83 -4.70
C TYR A 79 -3.76 -6.30 -4.93
N ALA A 80 -2.77 -5.59 -4.38
CA ALA A 80 -2.63 -4.15 -4.56
C ALA A 80 -2.51 -3.76 -6.04
N VAL A 81 -1.66 -4.47 -6.80
CA VAL A 81 -1.47 -4.21 -8.24
C VAL A 81 -2.69 -4.59 -9.06
N LEU A 82 -3.28 -5.76 -8.80
CA LEU A 82 -4.36 -6.30 -9.61
C LEU A 82 -5.73 -5.68 -9.30
N ARG A 83 -5.90 -5.10 -8.10
CA ARG A 83 -7.20 -4.63 -7.61
C ARG A 83 -7.14 -3.18 -7.17
N ILE A 84 -6.33 -2.85 -6.15
CA ILE A 84 -6.30 -1.49 -5.58
C ILE A 84 -5.91 -0.45 -6.62
N ASN A 85 -5.01 -0.77 -7.53
CA ASN A 85 -4.60 0.14 -8.62
C ASN A 85 -5.74 0.51 -9.59
N TYR A 86 -6.85 -0.25 -9.60
CA TYR A 86 -8.04 -0.05 -10.44
C TYR A 86 -9.26 0.43 -9.64
N ALA A 87 -9.01 1.01 -8.46
CA ALA A 87 -10.05 1.45 -7.54
C ALA A 87 -10.59 2.86 -7.87
N ASP A 88 -10.11 3.48 -8.95
CA ASP A 88 -10.70 4.68 -9.57
C ASP A 88 -12.11 4.40 -10.14
N ASN A 89 -12.40 3.15 -10.50
CA ASN A 89 -13.76 2.72 -10.80
C ASN A 89 -14.59 2.56 -9.50
N ALA A 90 -15.71 3.27 -9.40
CA ALA A 90 -16.56 3.27 -8.20
C ALA A 90 -17.06 1.87 -7.76
N LEU A 91 -17.35 0.97 -8.71
CA LEU A 91 -17.76 -0.40 -8.38
C LEU A 91 -16.58 -1.20 -7.80
N ASN A 92 -15.39 -1.04 -8.39
CA ASN A 92 -14.18 -1.66 -7.88
C ASN A 92 -13.82 -1.13 -6.49
N SER A 93 -13.90 0.19 -6.29
CA SER A 93 -13.65 0.84 -5.00
C SER A 93 -14.49 0.22 -3.89
N LYS A 94 -15.82 0.14 -4.06
CA LYS A 94 -16.72 -0.47 -3.06
C LYS A 94 -16.37 -1.93 -2.76
N ARG A 95 -16.00 -2.69 -3.79
CA ARG A 95 -15.58 -4.10 -3.63
C ARG A 95 -14.27 -4.20 -2.85
N ILE A 96 -13.29 -3.36 -3.17
CA ILE A 96 -11.97 -3.34 -2.51
C ILE A 96 -12.11 -2.91 -1.06
N LEU A 97 -12.90 -1.87 -0.78
CA LEU A 97 -13.18 -1.43 0.58
C LEU A 97 -13.90 -2.51 1.39
N ARG A 98 -14.83 -3.27 0.80
CA ARG A 98 -15.45 -4.41 1.49
C ARG A 98 -14.44 -5.52 1.76
N ASP A 99 -13.73 -5.97 0.73
CA ASP A 99 -12.75 -7.08 0.84
C ASP A 99 -11.69 -6.77 1.92
N LEU A 100 -11.16 -5.54 1.93
CA LEU A 100 -10.16 -5.11 2.93
C LEU A 100 -10.75 -4.91 4.32
N ASN A 101 -11.97 -4.37 4.43
CA ASN A 101 -12.63 -4.22 5.72
C ASN A 101 -12.89 -5.57 6.40
N ASP A 102 -13.22 -6.60 5.61
CA ASP A 102 -13.38 -7.96 6.12
C ASP A 102 -12.03 -8.57 6.51
N ALA A 103 -10.98 -8.38 5.71
CA ALA A 103 -9.63 -8.86 6.03
C ALA A 103 -9.05 -8.26 7.32
N LEU A 104 -9.32 -6.97 7.57
CA LEU A 104 -8.83 -6.22 8.74
C LEU A 104 -9.71 -6.38 9.99
N LYS A 105 -10.78 -7.19 9.92
CA LYS A 105 -11.76 -7.33 11.01
C LYS A 105 -11.16 -7.86 12.30
N SER A 106 -10.20 -8.77 12.20
CA SER A 106 -9.61 -9.47 13.35
C SER A 106 -8.13 -9.19 13.54
N SER A 107 -7.57 -8.19 12.83
CA SER A 107 -6.12 -7.97 12.81
C SER A 107 -5.77 -6.50 12.68
N PRO A 108 -4.76 -6.01 13.43
CA PRO A 108 -4.37 -4.61 13.36
C PRO A 108 -3.78 -4.22 12.01
N TYR A 109 -3.14 -5.16 11.31
CA TYR A 109 -2.48 -5.00 10.02
C TYR A 109 -2.99 -6.02 8.99
N ILE A 110 -2.73 -5.76 7.71
CA ILE A 110 -3.20 -6.58 6.59
C ILE A 110 -2.64 -8.02 6.64
N THR A 111 -1.43 -8.17 7.19
CA THR A 111 -0.73 -9.46 7.36
C THR A 111 -0.85 -10.03 8.78
N GLY A 112 -1.78 -9.53 9.60
CA GLY A 112 -2.01 -10.02 10.96
C GLY A 112 -1.56 -9.03 12.04
N THR A 113 -0.69 -9.47 12.94
CA THR A 113 -0.25 -8.70 14.11
C THR A 113 1.01 -7.86 13.89
N GLU A 114 1.69 -8.06 12.76
CA GLU A 114 2.89 -7.32 12.37
C GLU A 114 2.59 -6.45 11.15
N MET A 115 3.04 -5.19 11.20
CA MET A 115 3.02 -4.31 10.04
C MET A 115 4.08 -4.79 9.04
N THR A 116 3.69 -4.90 7.78
CA THR A 116 4.61 -5.25 6.69
C THR A 116 4.53 -4.21 5.59
N LEU A 117 5.33 -4.37 4.53
CA LEU A 117 5.27 -3.47 3.39
C LEU A 117 3.92 -3.54 2.65
N ALA A 118 3.15 -4.62 2.83
CA ALA A 118 1.78 -4.68 2.32
C ALA A 118 0.91 -3.55 2.88
N ASP A 119 1.07 -3.20 4.15
CA ASP A 119 0.35 -2.08 4.77
C ASP A 119 0.79 -0.75 4.17
N VAL A 120 2.11 -0.53 4.05
CA VAL A 120 2.68 0.71 3.48
C VAL A 120 2.22 0.92 2.05
N VAL A 121 2.31 -0.11 1.20
CA VAL A 121 1.85 -0.03 -0.19
C VAL A 121 0.36 0.23 -0.27
N SER A 122 -0.44 -0.52 0.51
CA SER A 122 -1.90 -0.37 0.51
C SER A 122 -2.32 1.02 0.99
N TYR A 123 -1.66 1.58 2.00
CA TYR A 123 -1.93 2.91 2.51
C TYR A 123 -1.78 3.98 1.42
N HIS A 124 -0.67 3.95 0.69
CA HIS A 124 -0.40 4.90 -0.38
C HIS A 124 -1.40 4.79 -1.53
N LEU A 125 -1.72 3.57 -1.94
CA LEU A 125 -2.67 3.35 -3.04
C LEU A 125 -4.12 3.67 -2.65
N LEU A 126 -4.48 3.50 -1.38
CA LEU A 126 -5.84 3.78 -0.87
C LEU A 126 -6.04 5.23 -0.44
N HIS A 127 -4.98 6.03 -0.28
CA HIS A 127 -5.06 7.36 0.32
C HIS A 127 -6.12 8.24 -0.35
N GLY A 128 -6.09 8.33 -1.69
CA GLY A 128 -7.07 9.14 -2.43
C GLY A 128 -8.51 8.71 -2.18
N ILE A 129 -8.78 7.41 -2.12
CA ILE A 129 -10.12 6.86 -1.93
C ILE A 129 -10.59 7.12 -0.50
N VAL A 130 -9.75 6.80 0.48
CA VAL A 130 -10.10 6.89 1.90
C VAL A 130 -10.28 8.35 2.33
N LYS A 131 -9.48 9.27 1.76
CA LYS A 131 -9.62 10.70 1.96
C LYS A 131 -11.00 11.22 1.52
N ASP A 132 -11.52 10.69 0.42
CA ASP A 132 -12.76 11.16 -0.21
C ASP A 132 -14.02 10.46 0.34
N LEU A 133 -13.87 9.48 1.25
CA LEU A 133 -15.00 8.85 1.91
C LEU A 133 -15.77 9.83 2.80
N SER A 134 -17.10 9.76 2.72
CA SER A 134 -17.98 10.42 3.68
C SER A 134 -17.82 9.86 5.09
N GLN A 135 -18.27 10.59 6.11
CA GLN A 135 -18.24 10.09 7.49
C GLN A 135 -19.05 8.79 7.65
N GLN A 136 -20.17 8.67 6.93
CA GLN A 136 -20.99 7.47 6.93
C GLN A 136 -20.25 6.27 6.33
N GLU A 137 -19.52 6.46 5.23
CA GLU A 137 -18.71 5.39 4.62
C GLU A 137 -17.53 5.02 5.51
N LYS A 138 -16.87 5.98 6.16
CA LYS A 138 -15.83 5.71 7.16
C LYS A 138 -16.34 4.86 8.32
N ALA A 139 -17.59 5.09 8.75
CA ALA A 139 -18.26 4.25 9.75
C ALA A 139 -18.60 2.86 9.21
N GLN A 140 -19.08 2.77 7.96
CA GLN A 140 -19.40 1.51 7.31
C GLN A 140 -18.15 0.63 7.15
N TYR A 141 -17.01 1.22 6.80
CA TYR A 141 -15.72 0.56 6.64
C TYR A 141 -14.82 0.77 7.87
N VAL A 142 -15.37 0.53 9.07
CA VAL A 142 -14.71 0.83 10.35
C VAL A 142 -13.33 0.20 10.52
N ASN A 143 -13.10 -1.01 9.98
CA ASN A 143 -11.81 -1.70 10.12
C ASN A 143 -10.74 -1.06 9.24
N ILE A 144 -11.12 -0.58 8.05
CA ILE A 144 -10.24 0.22 7.19
C ILE A 144 -9.95 1.55 7.87
N SER A 145 -10.98 2.24 8.38
CA SER A 145 -10.81 3.52 9.08
C SER A 145 -9.83 3.39 10.25
N ARG A 146 -10.00 2.38 11.11
CA ARG A 146 -9.08 2.09 12.22
C ARG A 146 -7.66 1.79 11.74
N TRP A 147 -7.51 0.91 10.76
CA TRP A 147 -6.19 0.55 10.21
C TRP A 147 -5.51 1.76 9.58
N PHE A 148 -6.22 2.52 8.74
CA PHE A 148 -5.69 3.69 8.05
C PHE A 148 -5.29 4.77 9.05
N ASP A 149 -6.12 5.00 10.08
CA ASP A 149 -5.80 5.95 11.15
C ASP A 149 -4.55 5.54 11.91
N ASN A 150 -4.36 4.25 12.18
CA ASN A 150 -3.15 3.73 12.82
C ASN A 150 -1.90 3.92 11.92
N ILE A 151 -1.97 3.55 10.64
CA ILE A 151 -0.83 3.64 9.71
C ILE A 151 -0.41 5.09 9.48
N GLN A 152 -1.36 6.01 9.32
CA GLN A 152 -1.03 7.41 9.04
C GLN A 152 -0.37 8.14 10.21
N GLN A 153 -0.36 7.60 11.44
CA GLN A 153 0.34 8.25 12.55
C GLN A 153 1.86 8.20 12.43
N ASP A 154 2.38 7.25 11.64
CA ASP A 154 3.81 7.19 11.34
C ASP A 154 4.16 8.21 10.25
N ASP A 155 4.94 9.24 10.62
CA ASP A 155 5.40 10.29 9.72
C ASP A 155 6.28 9.79 8.57
N GLU A 156 7.03 8.70 8.76
CA GLU A 156 7.87 8.11 7.72
C GLU A 156 7.03 7.44 6.63
N ILE A 157 5.87 6.89 7.02
CA ILE A 157 4.90 6.30 6.09
C ILE A 157 4.01 7.39 5.48
N ARG A 158 3.44 8.28 6.29
CA ARG A 158 2.54 9.35 5.83
C ARG A 158 3.25 10.32 4.89
N GLN A 159 4.51 10.64 5.18
CA GLN A 159 5.32 11.58 4.40
C GLN A 159 4.58 12.92 4.22
N LYS A 160 4.32 13.30 2.97
CA LYS A 160 3.63 14.55 2.61
C LYS A 160 2.12 14.40 2.42
N LEU A 161 1.56 13.20 2.65
CA LEU A 161 0.13 12.98 2.50
C LEU A 161 -0.64 13.68 3.61
N GLN A 162 -1.80 14.23 3.25
CA GLN A 162 -2.69 14.88 4.20
C GLN A 162 -3.24 13.85 5.21
N LEU A 163 -3.23 14.20 6.48
CA LEU A 163 -3.89 13.43 7.54
C LEU A 163 -5.40 13.38 7.29
N VAL A 164 -5.96 12.16 7.24
CA VAL A 164 -7.39 11.93 7.07
C VAL A 164 -8.04 11.84 8.45
N ASN A 165 -9.06 12.67 8.71
CA ASN A 165 -9.76 12.64 9.99
C ASN A 165 -10.82 11.52 10.02
N PHE A 166 -10.83 10.73 11.10
CA PHE A 166 -11.77 9.65 11.39
C PHE A 166 -12.61 9.91 12.65
N ASP A 167 -13.00 11.17 12.89
CA ASP A 167 -13.91 11.51 13.99
C ASP A 167 -15.31 10.94 13.76
N LEU A 168 -15.52 9.72 14.28
CA LEU A 168 -16.78 8.98 14.21
C LEU A 168 -17.84 9.51 15.20
N LEU A 169 -17.49 10.44 16.11
CA LEU A 169 -18.45 11.01 17.07
C LEU A 169 -19.49 11.89 16.38
N ASN A 170 -19.18 12.44 15.20
CA ASN A 170 -20.08 13.28 14.41
C ASN A 170 -21.20 12.52 13.68
N LEU A 171 -21.35 11.21 13.90
CA LEU A 171 -22.46 10.43 13.33
C LEU A 171 -23.73 10.48 14.19
N TYR A 172 -23.62 10.97 15.43
CA TYR A 172 -24.69 11.00 16.42
C TYR A 172 -25.17 12.42 16.76
N LEU A 173 -24.70 13.44 16.02
CA LEU A 173 -25.08 14.85 16.13
C LEU A 173 -25.79 15.29 14.84
#